data_AF-A0A3Q0FVB0-F1
#
_entry.id   AF-A0A3Q0FVB0-F1
#
_cell.length_a   1.000
_cell.length_b   1.000
_cell.length_c   1.000
_cell.angle_alpha   90.00
_cell.angle_beta   90.00
_cell.angle_gamma   90.00
#
_symmetry.space_group_name_H-M   'P 1'
#
loop_
_entity.id
_entity.type
_entity.pdbx_description
1 polymer ?
#
loop_
_entity_poly.entity_id
_entity_poly.type
_entity_poly.pdbx_seq_one_letter_code
_entity_poly.pdbx_strand_id
1 'polypeptide(L)'
;MDEFRMSQEDVSANHPNVIVPTCEGNTFQKKAHSIRTLSAEEAEKLARDQTLVSDFKQSKLEKEAQKNWDLFYKRNSTNFFKDRHWTTREFEELKACREFENQKLTILEAGCGVGNCLFPLLKEDFNIFAYACDFSPRAVEYVKVLKPGKCILFRDYGLYDHAMLRFKSGSKLGDNFYVRQDGTRSYFFTHEFLSQLFMAEGYEQVVNEYVLRETVNRKEGLCVPRIFLQSKFRKPLSKP
;
A
#
# COMPACT_ATOMS: atom_id res chain seq x y z
N MET A 1 52.02 46.57 -16.14
CA MET A 1 53.01 45.69 -16.76
C MET A 1 53.40 44.62 -15.76
N ASP A 2 53.04 43.37 -15.89
CA ASP A 2 52.03 42.65 -16.67
C ASP A 2 52.33 41.17 -16.37
N GLU A 3 51.30 40.34 -16.52
CA GLU A 3 51.33 38.90 -16.79
C GLU A 3 51.73 37.91 -15.67
N PHE A 4 50.78 37.15 -15.12
CA PHE A 4 50.13 35.92 -15.64
C PHE A 4 51.01 34.66 -15.58
N ARG A 5 50.67 33.73 -14.67
CA ARG A 5 50.70 32.28 -14.94
C ARG A 5 49.76 31.49 -14.02
N MET A 6 48.62 31.12 -14.60
CA MET A 6 47.79 29.91 -14.47
C MET A 6 47.98 29.01 -13.23
N SER A 7 46.93 28.91 -12.40
CA SER A 7 46.63 27.74 -11.58
C SER A 7 45.42 27.00 -12.17
N GLN A 8 45.56 25.68 -12.27
CA GLN A 8 44.59 24.75 -12.85
C GLN A 8 43.29 24.64 -12.04
N GLU A 9 42.24 24.27 -12.76
CA GLU A 9 40.84 24.18 -12.37
C GLU A 9 40.58 23.08 -11.31
N ASP A 10 39.88 23.46 -10.24
CA ASP A 10 39.21 22.51 -9.34
C ASP A 10 37.91 22.02 -9.99
N VAL A 11 37.84 20.72 -10.26
CA VAL A 11 36.65 20.04 -10.77
C VAL A 11 35.66 19.88 -9.63
N SER A 12 34.64 20.75 -9.58
CA SER A 12 33.50 20.58 -8.68
C SER A 12 32.61 19.41 -9.14
N ALA A 13 32.69 18.28 -8.47
CA ALA A 13 31.75 17.18 -8.66
C ALA A 13 30.40 17.53 -8.00
N ASN A 14 29.41 17.86 -8.83
CA ASN A 14 27.99 17.90 -8.48
C ASN A 14 27.58 16.61 -7.76
N HIS A 15 27.37 16.68 -6.44
CA HIS A 15 26.63 15.66 -5.69
C HIS A 15 25.13 15.92 -5.86
N PRO A 16 24.32 14.94 -6.30
CA PRO A 16 22.87 15.10 -6.32
C PRO A 16 22.34 15.16 -4.89
N ASN A 17 21.47 16.15 -4.66
CA ASN A 17 20.83 16.51 -3.39
C ASN A 17 20.56 15.33 -2.45
N VAL A 18 21.30 15.28 -1.33
CA VAL A 18 20.99 14.46 -0.18
C VAL A 18 19.80 15.10 0.56
N ILE A 19 18.60 14.54 0.41
CA ILE A 19 17.45 14.95 1.23
C ILE A 19 17.49 14.15 2.54
N VAL A 20 18.12 14.72 3.56
CA VAL A 20 17.94 14.27 4.95
C VAL A 20 16.58 14.80 5.44
N PRO A 21 15.68 13.98 5.99
CA PRO A 21 14.43 14.49 6.55
C PRO A 21 14.73 15.23 7.85
N THR A 22 14.74 16.56 7.81
CA THR A 22 14.76 17.41 9.00
C THR A 22 13.34 17.60 9.53
N CYS A 23 13.19 17.52 10.85
CA CYS A 23 11.93 17.59 11.56
C CYS A 23 11.37 19.01 11.66
N GLU A 24 11.02 19.67 10.56
CA GLU A 24 10.22 20.91 10.62
C GLU A 24 9.27 21.00 9.42
N GLY A 25 7.97 21.14 9.70
CA GLY A 25 6.95 21.45 8.69
C GLY A 25 5.73 20.54 8.73
N ASN A 26 4.56 21.13 8.96
CA ASN A 26 3.25 20.49 9.07
C ASN A 26 2.70 20.04 7.70
N THR A 27 3.47 19.26 6.92
CA THR A 27 3.01 18.65 5.66
C THR A 27 2.61 17.20 5.91
N PHE A 28 1.33 17.00 6.20
CA PHE A 28 0.72 15.67 6.21
C PHE A 28 0.74 15.09 4.78
N GLN A 29 1.79 14.32 4.45
CA GLN A 29 2.01 13.52 3.23
C GLN A 29 2.81 14.17 2.11
N LYS A 30 3.74 13.38 1.57
CA LYS A 30 4.35 13.60 0.26
C LYS A 30 3.96 12.43 -0.66
N LYS A 31 3.28 12.73 -1.75
CA LYS A 31 3.12 11.80 -2.88
C LYS A 31 4.47 11.76 -3.60
N ALA A 32 5.03 10.57 -3.82
CA ALA A 32 6.30 10.41 -4.50
C ALA A 32 6.11 9.47 -5.69
N HIS A 33 6.61 9.88 -6.86
CA HIS A 33 6.67 9.00 -8.03
C HIS A 33 7.83 7.99 -7.93
N SER A 34 8.88 8.29 -7.14
CA SER A 34 10.02 7.41 -6.96
C SER A 34 9.89 6.55 -5.71
N ILE A 35 10.25 5.27 -5.86
CA ILE A 35 10.43 4.33 -4.75
C ILE A 35 11.42 4.93 -3.72
N ARG A 36 11.15 4.72 -2.43
CA ARG A 36 12.09 5.10 -1.36
C ARG A 36 13.44 4.46 -1.61
N THR A 37 14.51 5.25 -1.55
CA THR A 37 15.88 4.74 -1.54
C THR A 37 16.17 4.04 -0.21
N LEU A 38 16.64 2.79 -0.29
CA LEU A 38 17.11 2.05 0.87
C LEU A 38 18.48 2.56 1.33
N SER A 39 18.73 2.49 2.63
CA SER A 39 20.10 2.55 3.15
C SER A 39 20.91 1.34 2.69
N ALA A 40 22.25 1.45 2.71
CA ALA A 40 23.13 0.32 2.39
C ALA A 40 22.82 -0.91 3.27
N GLU A 41 22.58 -0.70 4.56
CA GLU A 41 22.24 -1.78 5.50
C GLU A 41 20.92 -2.46 5.16
N GLU A 42 19.87 -1.70 4.82
CA GLU A 42 18.58 -2.25 4.42
C GLU A 42 18.69 -3.02 3.09
N ALA A 43 19.44 -2.48 2.12
CA ALA A 43 19.67 -3.13 0.84
C ALA A 43 20.45 -4.45 1.01
N GLU A 44 21.53 -4.45 1.79
CA GLU A 44 22.30 -5.66 2.11
C GLU A 44 21.46 -6.68 2.87
N LYS A 45 20.64 -6.23 3.82
CA LYS A 45 19.74 -7.14 4.55
C LYS A 45 18.79 -7.84 3.59
N LEU A 46 18.10 -7.10 2.73
CA LEU A 46 17.16 -7.67 1.76
C LEU A 46 17.88 -8.56 0.74
N ALA A 47 19.10 -8.20 0.33
CA ALA A 47 19.91 -9.02 -0.56
C ALA A 47 20.28 -10.37 0.08
N ARG A 48 20.61 -10.40 1.38
CA ARG A 48 20.90 -11.63 2.13
C ARG A 48 19.66 -12.49 2.40
N ASP A 49 18.47 -11.90 2.49
CA ASP A 49 17.24 -12.62 2.83
C ASP A 49 16.55 -13.24 1.60
N GLN A 50 17.14 -14.33 1.11
CA GLN A 50 16.59 -15.12 -0.01
C GLN A 50 16.03 -16.49 0.40
N THR A 51 16.12 -16.84 1.69
CA THR A 51 15.69 -18.16 2.17
C THR A 51 14.17 -18.23 2.21
N LEU A 52 13.60 -19.00 1.28
CA LEU A 52 12.18 -19.32 1.28
C LEU A 52 11.84 -20.27 2.43
N VAL A 53 10.61 -20.16 2.94
CA VAL A 53 10.03 -21.20 3.78
C VAL A 53 9.90 -22.50 2.97
N SER A 54 10.03 -23.64 3.65
CA SER A 54 9.89 -24.95 2.99
C SER A 54 8.54 -25.13 2.30
N ASP A 55 8.52 -25.91 1.22
CA ASP A 55 7.30 -26.19 0.43
C ASP A 55 6.17 -26.76 1.27
N PHE A 56 6.51 -27.60 2.25
CA PHE A 56 5.55 -28.14 3.22
C PHE A 56 4.88 -27.00 4.02
N LYS A 57 5.67 -26.05 4.51
CA LYS A 57 5.16 -24.89 5.24
C LYS A 57 4.36 -23.96 4.33
N GLN A 58 4.81 -23.72 3.09
CA GLN A 58 4.05 -22.94 2.11
C GLN A 58 2.68 -23.55 1.84
N SER A 59 2.64 -24.85 1.52
CA SER A 59 1.41 -25.60 1.26
C SER A 59 0.45 -25.58 2.44
N LYS A 60 0.99 -25.69 3.67
CA LYS A 60 0.19 -25.58 4.89
C LYS A 60 -0.39 -24.17 5.06
N LEU A 61 0.42 -23.13 4.86
CA LEU A 61 -0.01 -21.74 4.99
C LEU A 61 -1.08 -21.35 3.97
N GLU A 62 -0.99 -21.88 2.75
CA GLU A 62 -2.04 -21.67 1.74
C GLU A 62 -3.36 -22.30 2.18
N LYS A 63 -3.32 -23.58 2.58
CA LYS A 63 -4.51 -24.31 3.06
C LYS A 63 -5.14 -23.70 4.30
N GLU A 64 -4.32 -23.15 5.21
CA GLU A 64 -4.76 -22.56 6.47
C GLU A 64 -4.94 -21.03 6.41
N ALA A 65 -4.86 -20.41 5.24
CA ALA A 65 -4.84 -18.95 5.10
C ALA A 65 -6.05 -18.27 5.77
N GLN A 66 -7.27 -18.77 5.52
CA GLN A 66 -8.50 -18.27 6.14
C GLN A 66 -8.45 -18.42 7.67
N LYS A 67 -8.13 -19.62 8.15
CA LYS A 67 -8.02 -19.94 9.58
C LYS A 67 -7.02 -19.02 10.30
N ASN A 68 -5.88 -18.71 9.67
CA ASN A 68 -4.88 -17.82 10.25
C ASN A 68 -5.40 -16.40 10.43
N TRP A 69 -6.19 -15.89 9.46
CA TRP A 69 -6.87 -14.59 9.59
C TRP A 69 -7.97 -14.61 10.66
N ASP A 70 -8.77 -15.68 10.73
CA ASP A 70 -9.79 -15.83 11.78
C ASP A 70 -9.16 -15.82 13.18
N LEU A 71 -8.05 -16.55 13.36
CA LEU A 71 -7.30 -16.58 14.62
C LEU A 71 -6.70 -15.21 14.95
N PHE A 72 -6.22 -14.49 13.94
CA PHE A 72 -5.70 -13.13 14.11
C PHE A 72 -6.79 -12.19 14.65
N TYR A 73 -7.97 -12.16 14.03
CA TYR A 73 -9.06 -11.30 14.50
C TYR A 73 -9.68 -11.77 15.81
N LYS A 74 -9.69 -13.08 16.07
CA LYS A 74 -10.08 -13.61 17.38
C LYS A 74 -9.18 -13.09 18.50
N ARG A 75 -7.87 -12.94 18.24
CA ARG A 75 -6.89 -12.47 19.23
C ARG A 75 -6.89 -10.95 19.39
N ASN A 76 -7.04 -10.21 18.29
CA ASN A 76 -6.86 -8.76 18.27
C ASN A 76 -8.16 -7.95 18.26
N SER A 77 -9.29 -8.59 17.97
CA SER A 77 -10.61 -7.96 17.83
C SER A 77 -10.55 -6.75 16.86
N THR A 78 -11.06 -5.59 17.26
CA THR A 78 -11.06 -4.35 16.45
C THR A 78 -9.87 -3.44 16.71
N ASN A 79 -8.95 -3.81 17.61
CA ASN A 79 -7.94 -2.88 18.14
C ASN A 79 -6.65 -2.84 17.32
N PHE A 80 -6.45 -3.76 16.38
CA PHE A 80 -5.19 -3.84 15.65
C PHE A 80 -5.04 -2.73 14.61
N PHE A 81 -6.04 -2.57 13.74
CA PHE A 81 -6.05 -1.50 12.75
C PHE A 81 -6.88 -0.33 13.28
N LYS A 82 -6.43 0.90 13.03
CA LYS A 82 -7.21 2.09 13.40
C LYS A 82 -8.28 2.38 12.33
N ASP A 83 -9.36 3.02 12.77
CA ASP A 83 -10.38 3.58 11.88
C ASP A 83 -9.78 4.57 10.88
N ARG A 84 -10.18 4.44 9.61
CA ARG A 84 -9.65 5.25 8.50
C ARG A 84 -10.53 6.49 8.28
N HIS A 85 -10.25 7.56 9.01
CA HIS A 85 -10.95 8.85 8.88
C HIS A 85 -10.41 9.76 7.76
N TRP A 86 -9.40 9.30 7.01
CA TRP A 86 -8.76 10.07 5.94
C TRP A 86 -9.21 9.66 4.53
N THR A 87 -9.98 8.57 4.41
CA THR A 87 -10.25 7.89 3.13
C THR A 87 -10.92 8.82 2.12
N THR A 88 -11.90 9.63 2.54
CA THR A 88 -12.59 10.62 1.66
C THR A 88 -11.72 11.81 1.25
N ARG A 89 -10.62 12.08 1.97
CA ARG A 89 -9.67 13.15 1.61
C ARG A 89 -8.73 12.72 0.48
N GLU A 90 -8.51 11.42 0.34
CA GLU A 90 -7.58 10.87 -0.63
C GLU A 90 -8.26 10.25 -1.85
N PHE A 91 -9.49 9.75 -1.67
CA PHE A 91 -10.33 9.22 -2.73
C PHE A 91 -11.58 10.11 -2.84
N GLU A 92 -11.51 11.13 -3.68
CA GLU A 92 -12.60 12.09 -3.88
C GLU A 92 -13.86 11.41 -4.46
N GLU A 93 -13.71 10.29 -5.14
CA GLU A 93 -14.82 9.48 -5.65
C GLU A 93 -15.74 8.99 -4.54
N LEU A 94 -15.24 8.86 -3.31
CA LEU A 94 -16.05 8.49 -2.15
C LEU A 94 -16.98 9.62 -1.69
N LYS A 95 -16.81 10.84 -2.21
CA LYS A 95 -17.70 11.97 -1.99
C LYS A 95 -18.77 12.12 -3.08
N ALA A 96 -18.74 11.30 -4.13
CA ALA A 96 -19.61 11.47 -5.30
C ALA A 96 -21.13 11.43 -4.97
N CYS A 97 -21.53 10.74 -3.88
CA CYS A 97 -22.92 10.74 -3.41
C CYS A 97 -23.39 12.08 -2.80
N ARG A 98 -22.50 13.07 -2.70
CA ARG A 98 -22.79 14.41 -2.15
C ARG A 98 -23.00 15.47 -3.23
N GLU A 99 -22.80 15.12 -4.50
CA GLU A 99 -22.88 16.07 -5.62
C GLU A 99 -24.32 16.31 -6.10
N PHE A 100 -25.21 15.32 -5.96
CA PHE A 100 -26.59 15.41 -6.44
C PHE A 100 -27.57 14.80 -5.43
N GLU A 101 -28.74 15.45 -5.25
CA GLU A 101 -29.81 14.91 -4.41
C GLU A 101 -30.23 13.51 -4.91
N ASN A 102 -30.38 12.56 -3.97
CA ASN A 102 -30.75 11.15 -4.20
C ASN A 102 -29.68 10.25 -4.87
N GLN A 103 -28.46 10.73 -5.12
CA GLN A 103 -27.41 9.87 -5.65
C GLN A 103 -26.89 8.90 -4.59
N LYS A 104 -27.03 7.59 -4.83
CA LYS A 104 -26.47 6.53 -3.99
C LYS A 104 -25.12 6.07 -4.53
N LEU A 105 -24.14 5.94 -3.64
CA LEU A 105 -22.85 5.34 -3.96
C LEU A 105 -22.83 3.88 -3.49
N THR A 106 -22.57 2.94 -4.40
CA THR A 106 -22.40 1.53 -4.06
C THR A 106 -20.93 1.14 -4.08
N ILE A 107 -20.43 0.58 -2.98
CA ILE A 107 -19.03 0.18 -2.78
C ILE A 107 -18.96 -1.32 -2.51
N LEU A 108 -17.88 -1.95 -2.94
CA LEU A 108 -17.45 -3.27 -2.48
C LEU A 108 -16.08 -3.12 -1.81
N GLU A 109 -15.96 -3.49 -0.54
CA GLU A 109 -14.66 -3.67 0.11
C GLU A 109 -14.28 -5.15 0.14
N ALA A 110 -13.18 -5.50 -0.54
CA ALA A 110 -12.55 -6.81 -0.45
C ALA A 110 -11.36 -6.73 0.53
N GLY A 111 -11.30 -7.66 1.48
CA GLY A 111 -10.36 -7.58 2.60
C GLY A 111 -10.82 -6.57 3.66
N CYS A 112 -12.13 -6.51 3.94
CA CYS A 112 -12.69 -5.54 4.89
C CYS A 112 -12.29 -5.80 6.35
N GLY A 113 -11.84 -7.02 6.67
CA GLY A 113 -11.54 -7.43 8.04
C GLY A 113 -12.73 -7.17 8.96
N VAL A 114 -12.49 -6.38 10.01
CA VAL A 114 -13.51 -5.95 10.97
C VAL A 114 -14.18 -4.62 10.62
N GLY A 115 -13.95 -4.06 9.43
CA GLY A 115 -14.70 -2.92 8.90
C GLY A 115 -14.14 -1.53 9.26
N ASN A 116 -12.89 -1.41 9.69
CA ASN A 116 -12.28 -0.12 10.10
C ASN A 116 -12.16 0.91 8.96
N CYS A 117 -12.37 0.51 7.71
CA CYS A 117 -12.50 1.41 6.57
C CYS A 117 -13.96 1.82 6.32
N LEU A 118 -14.86 0.85 6.23
CA LEU A 118 -16.26 1.07 5.89
C LEU A 118 -17.07 1.72 7.02
N PHE A 119 -16.87 1.34 8.29
CA PHE A 119 -17.70 1.87 9.38
C PHE A 119 -17.61 3.39 9.54
N PRO A 120 -16.43 4.02 9.48
CA PRO A 120 -16.34 5.49 9.44
C PRO A 120 -17.09 6.10 8.25
N LEU A 121 -16.96 5.53 7.04
CA LEU A 121 -17.64 6.04 5.84
C LEU A 121 -19.17 5.98 5.97
N LEU A 122 -19.71 4.85 6.44
CA LEU A 122 -21.15 4.65 6.61
C LEU A 122 -21.74 5.53 7.71
N LYS A 123 -20.94 5.93 8.71
CA LYS A 123 -21.36 6.90 9.74
C LYS A 123 -21.39 8.33 9.21
N GLU A 124 -20.52 8.66 8.25
CA GLU A 124 -20.43 10.00 7.68
C GLU A 124 -21.47 10.26 6.58
N ASP A 125 -21.93 9.22 5.88
CA ASP A 125 -22.80 9.39 4.72
C ASP A 125 -23.82 8.25 4.55
N PHE A 126 -25.09 8.57 4.76
CA PHE A 126 -26.21 7.63 4.63
C PHE A 126 -26.53 7.24 3.18
N ASN A 127 -25.95 7.91 2.18
CA ASN A 127 -26.13 7.58 0.76
C ASN A 127 -25.12 6.52 0.27
N ILE A 128 -24.24 6.04 1.14
CA ILE A 128 -23.33 4.93 0.83
C ILE A 128 -24.00 3.60 1.16
N PHE A 129 -24.03 2.72 0.17
CA PHE A 129 -24.36 1.30 0.34
C PHE A 129 -23.11 0.47 0.08
N ALA A 130 -22.76 -0.43 1.00
CA ALA A 130 -21.52 -1.20 0.92
C ALA A 130 -21.76 -2.70 0.99
N TYR A 131 -21.14 -3.43 0.06
CA TYR A 131 -20.82 -4.84 0.22
C TYR A 131 -19.44 -4.95 0.86
N ALA A 132 -19.31 -5.83 1.86
CA ALA A 132 -18.04 -6.05 2.55
C ALA A 132 -17.77 -7.55 2.59
N CYS A 133 -16.55 -7.95 2.24
CA CYS A 133 -16.13 -9.34 2.32
C CYS A 133 -14.66 -9.45 2.70
N ASP A 134 -14.33 -10.49 3.45
CA ASP A 134 -12.97 -10.91 3.70
C ASP A 134 -12.74 -12.29 3.06
N PHE A 135 -11.50 -12.58 2.66
CA PHE A 135 -11.06 -13.85 2.04
C PHE A 135 -12.07 -14.49 1.06
N SER A 136 -12.61 -13.71 0.11
CA SER A 136 -13.71 -14.15 -0.77
C SER A 136 -13.29 -14.33 -2.23
N PRO A 137 -13.30 -15.58 -2.77
CA PRO A 137 -13.08 -15.80 -4.22
C PRO A 137 -14.09 -15.05 -5.09
N ARG A 138 -15.31 -14.86 -4.59
CA ARG A 138 -16.36 -14.11 -5.29
C ARG A 138 -16.00 -12.64 -5.47
N ALA A 139 -15.27 -12.04 -4.54
CA ALA A 139 -14.79 -10.67 -4.67
C ALA A 139 -13.80 -10.53 -5.82
N VAL A 140 -12.94 -11.54 -6.01
CA VAL A 140 -12.01 -11.60 -7.15
C VAL A 140 -12.80 -11.67 -8.46
N GLU A 141 -13.85 -12.49 -8.53
CA GLU A 141 -14.70 -12.54 -9.72
C GLU A 141 -15.43 -11.21 -9.99
N TYR A 142 -15.84 -10.48 -8.95
CA TYR A 142 -16.42 -9.14 -9.12
C TYR A 142 -15.48 -8.13 -9.76
N VAL A 143 -14.18 -8.23 -9.50
CA VAL A 143 -13.17 -7.42 -10.19
C VAL A 143 -13.18 -7.73 -11.69
N LYS A 144 -13.39 -8.97 -12.12
CA LYS A 144 -13.39 -9.31 -13.56
C LYS A 144 -14.64 -8.81 -14.28
N VAL A 145 -15.80 -8.87 -13.63
CA VAL A 145 -17.11 -8.57 -14.23
C VAL A 145 -17.64 -7.15 -13.93
N LEU A 146 -16.78 -6.27 -13.43
CA LEU A 146 -17.16 -4.89 -13.11
C LEU A 146 -17.70 -4.17 -14.35
N LYS A 147 -18.81 -3.44 -14.18
CA LYS A 147 -19.43 -2.69 -15.28
C LYS A 147 -18.49 -1.57 -15.79
N PRO A 148 -18.55 -1.21 -17.09
CA PRO A 148 -17.87 -0.05 -17.66
C PRO A 148 -18.01 1.23 -16.82
N GLY A 149 -16.94 2.02 -16.75
CA GLY A 149 -16.88 3.28 -16.01
C GLY A 149 -16.71 3.16 -14.49
N LYS A 150 -16.81 1.96 -13.92
CA LYS A 150 -16.58 1.74 -12.48
C LYS A 150 -15.08 1.74 -12.16
N CYS A 151 -14.77 2.20 -10.95
CA CYS A 151 -13.40 2.32 -10.47
C CYS A 151 -13.11 1.29 -9.38
N ILE A 152 -11.86 0.84 -9.35
CA ILE A 152 -11.26 0.10 -8.24
C ILE A 152 -10.28 1.04 -7.56
N LEU A 153 -10.45 1.20 -6.26
CA LEU A 153 -9.54 1.93 -5.39
C LEU A 153 -8.72 0.90 -4.63
N PHE A 154 -7.41 0.94 -4.80
CA PHE A 154 -6.48 0.02 -4.17
C PHE A 154 -5.62 0.78 -3.17
N ARG A 155 -5.46 0.20 -1.97
CA ARG A 155 -4.43 0.65 -1.04
C ARG A 155 -3.94 -0.48 -0.14
N ASP A 156 -2.65 -0.79 -0.28
CA ASP A 156 -1.97 -1.77 0.57
C ASP A 156 -0.50 -1.37 0.77
N TYR A 157 0.28 -2.18 1.49
CA TYR A 157 1.71 -1.99 1.70
C TYR A 157 2.45 -1.85 0.37
N GLY A 158 3.23 -0.78 0.26
CA GLY A 158 4.15 -0.59 -0.86
C GLY A 158 5.50 -1.24 -0.60
N LEU A 159 6.26 -1.44 -1.68
CA LEU A 159 7.64 -1.91 -1.63
C LEU A 159 8.48 -1.06 -0.64
N TYR A 160 9.32 -1.74 0.15
CA TYR A 160 10.21 -1.16 1.16
C TYR A 160 9.53 -0.43 2.33
N ASP A 161 8.24 -0.67 2.55
CA ASP A 161 7.59 -0.29 3.80
C ASP A 161 8.37 -0.85 5.00
N HIS A 162 8.42 -0.10 6.09
CA HIS A 162 9.15 -0.51 7.29
C HIS A 162 8.71 -1.88 7.83
N ALA A 163 7.45 -2.31 7.62
CA ALA A 163 7.02 -3.66 7.98
C ALA A 163 7.73 -4.76 7.19
N MET A 164 8.09 -4.52 5.91
CA MET A 164 8.88 -5.44 5.08
C MET A 164 10.25 -5.68 5.71
N LEU A 165 10.90 -4.59 6.10
CA LEU A 165 12.24 -4.60 6.67
C LEU A 165 12.31 -5.21 8.07
N ARG A 166 11.17 -5.52 8.70
CA ARG A 166 11.11 -6.17 10.02
C ARG A 166 11.07 -7.70 9.95
N PHE A 167 10.81 -8.28 8.78
CA PHE A 167 10.84 -9.72 8.65
C PHE A 167 12.25 -10.27 8.94
N LYS A 168 12.26 -11.48 9.50
CA LYS A 168 13.48 -12.25 9.78
C LYS A 168 13.66 -13.30 8.68
N SER A 169 14.90 -13.72 8.47
CA SER A 169 15.22 -14.82 7.57
C SER A 169 14.37 -16.06 7.88
N GLY A 170 13.93 -16.76 6.82
CA GLY A 170 12.99 -17.87 6.92
C GLY A 170 11.53 -17.47 7.04
N SER A 171 11.19 -16.20 6.77
CA SER A 171 9.79 -15.72 6.69
C SER A 171 9.30 -15.51 5.25
N LYS A 172 10.18 -15.67 4.25
CA LYS A 172 9.88 -15.36 2.85
C LYS A 172 9.07 -16.50 2.21
N LEU A 173 7.94 -16.15 1.61
CA LEU A 173 7.08 -17.05 0.81
C LEU A 173 7.39 -16.92 -0.69
N GLY A 174 7.91 -15.77 -1.10
CA GLY A 174 8.28 -15.45 -2.47
C GLY A 174 8.76 -14.00 -2.53
N ASP A 175 8.92 -13.47 -3.74
CA ASP A 175 9.30 -12.07 -3.91
C ASP A 175 8.24 -11.14 -3.36
N ASN A 176 8.69 -10.24 -2.48
CA ASN A 176 7.84 -9.30 -1.75
C ASN A 176 6.72 -9.94 -0.93
N PHE A 177 6.77 -11.26 -0.69
CA PHE A 177 5.72 -12.00 -0.01
C PHE A 177 6.26 -12.71 1.23
N TYR A 178 5.67 -12.42 2.39
CA TYR A 178 6.18 -12.85 3.68
C TYR A 178 5.07 -13.41 4.57
N VAL A 179 5.43 -14.36 5.43
CA VAL A 179 4.57 -14.90 6.49
C VAL A 179 4.92 -14.29 7.84
N ARG A 180 3.90 -13.90 8.61
CA ARG A 180 4.02 -13.44 9.99
C ARG A 180 4.09 -14.61 10.97
N GLN A 181 4.47 -14.32 12.21
CA GLN A 181 4.56 -15.35 13.26
C GLN A 181 3.22 -16.02 13.57
N ASP A 182 2.11 -15.31 13.37
CA ASP A 182 0.75 -15.83 13.57
C ASP A 182 0.19 -16.61 12.36
N GLY A 183 0.98 -16.76 11.29
CA GLY A 183 0.59 -17.46 10.07
C GLY A 183 -0.18 -16.60 9.05
N THR A 184 -0.52 -15.35 9.39
CA THR A 184 -1.04 -14.39 8.41
C THR A 184 0.07 -13.96 7.45
N ARG A 185 -0.30 -13.41 6.30
CA ARG A 185 0.64 -13.13 5.20
C ARG A 185 0.65 -11.64 4.87
N SER A 186 1.74 -11.17 4.29
CA SER A 186 1.88 -9.78 3.87
C SER A 186 2.64 -9.72 2.56
N TYR A 187 2.04 -9.02 1.60
CA TYR A 187 2.63 -8.74 0.30
C TYR A 187 2.98 -7.25 0.23
N PHE A 188 4.09 -6.91 -0.41
CA PHE A 188 4.56 -5.53 -0.57
C PHE A 188 4.55 -5.18 -2.06
N PHE A 189 3.58 -4.38 -2.48
CA PHE A 189 3.29 -4.19 -3.89
C PHE A 189 4.27 -3.25 -4.58
N THR A 190 4.65 -3.63 -5.81
CA THR A 190 5.24 -2.70 -6.78
C THR A 190 4.15 -2.09 -7.65
N HIS A 191 4.40 -0.87 -8.15
CA HIS A 191 3.46 -0.21 -9.04
C HIS A 191 3.34 -0.99 -10.37
N GLU A 192 4.45 -1.53 -10.88
CA GLU A 192 4.51 -2.33 -12.09
C GLU A 192 3.70 -3.62 -11.96
N PHE A 193 3.89 -4.38 -10.87
CA PHE A 193 3.16 -5.62 -10.64
C PHE A 193 1.66 -5.37 -10.55
N LEU A 194 1.24 -4.37 -9.75
CA LEU A 194 -0.18 -4.06 -9.63
C LEU A 194 -0.78 -3.57 -10.95
N SER A 195 -0.05 -2.73 -11.70
CA SER A 195 -0.47 -2.25 -13.02
C SER A 195 -0.67 -3.43 -13.97
N GLN A 196 0.29 -4.36 -14.04
CA GLN A 196 0.21 -5.54 -14.90
C GLN A 196 -1.02 -6.39 -14.58
N LEU A 197 -1.30 -6.62 -13.29
CA LEU A 197 -2.49 -7.40 -12.87
C LEU A 197 -3.79 -6.76 -13.37
N PHE A 198 -3.98 -5.46 -13.17
CA PHE A 198 -5.21 -4.80 -13.58
C PHE A 198 -5.32 -4.62 -15.09
N MET A 199 -4.22 -4.28 -15.77
CA MET A 199 -4.20 -4.14 -17.23
C MET A 199 -4.47 -5.46 -17.94
N ALA A 200 -4.00 -6.59 -17.40
CA ALA A 200 -4.31 -7.92 -17.91
C ALA A 200 -5.82 -8.23 -17.86
N GLU A 201 -6.54 -7.67 -16.88
CA GLU A 201 -8.02 -7.76 -16.76
C GLU A 201 -8.75 -6.64 -17.52
N GLY A 202 -8.04 -5.90 -18.37
CA GLY A 202 -8.58 -4.86 -19.25
C GLY A 202 -8.97 -3.57 -18.51
N TYR A 203 -8.29 -3.23 -17.42
CA TYR A 203 -8.46 -1.95 -16.73
C TYR A 203 -7.50 -0.88 -17.25
N GLU A 204 -7.95 0.37 -17.20
CA GLU A 204 -7.12 1.55 -17.37
C GLU A 204 -6.53 1.98 -16.03
N GLN A 205 -5.22 2.22 -15.98
CA GLN A 205 -4.58 2.85 -14.83
C GLN A 205 -4.89 4.36 -14.83
N VAL A 206 -5.51 4.85 -13.75
CA VAL A 206 -5.79 6.28 -13.55
C VAL A 206 -4.79 6.89 -12.58
N VAL A 207 -4.50 6.21 -11.46
CA VAL A 207 -3.50 6.60 -10.46
C VAL A 207 -2.76 5.33 -10.02
N ASN A 208 -1.45 5.39 -9.80
CA ASN A 208 -0.68 4.28 -9.23
C ASN A 208 0.62 4.82 -8.60
N GLU A 209 0.54 5.22 -7.34
CA GLU A 209 1.60 6.01 -6.69
C GLU A 209 1.94 5.50 -5.30
N TYR A 210 3.19 5.70 -4.88
CA TYR A 210 3.56 5.50 -3.49
C TYR A 210 3.20 6.70 -2.63
N VAL A 211 2.52 6.41 -1.52
CA VAL A 211 2.17 7.38 -0.48
C VAL A 211 3.05 7.12 0.73
N LEU A 212 3.94 8.07 1.02
CA LEU A 212 4.81 8.04 2.18
C LEU A 212 4.11 8.67 3.38
N ARG A 213 4.16 7.96 4.50
CA ARG A 213 3.57 8.35 5.78
C ARG A 213 4.58 8.13 6.89
N GLU A 214 4.45 8.88 7.97
CA GLU A 214 5.14 8.59 9.21
C GLU A 214 4.13 8.10 10.23
N THR A 215 4.42 6.95 10.85
CA THR A 215 3.66 6.49 12.02
C THR A 215 4.47 6.78 13.25
N VAL A 216 3.95 7.66 14.09
CA VAL A 216 4.56 8.04 15.37
C VAL A 216 3.86 7.30 16.50
N ASN A 217 4.57 6.39 17.18
CA ASN A 217 4.18 5.88 18.49
C ASN A 217 4.90 6.70 19.57
N ARG A 218 4.21 7.73 20.07
CA ARG A 218 4.78 8.63 21.10
C ARG A 218 5.11 7.91 22.41
N LYS A 219 4.39 6.83 22.75
CA LYS A 219 4.64 6.07 23.99
C LYS A 219 5.96 5.29 23.93
N GLU A 220 6.33 4.83 22.75
CA GLU A 220 7.55 4.04 22.50
C GLU A 220 8.68 4.91 21.92
N GLY A 221 8.47 6.22 21.74
CA GLY A 221 9.45 7.11 21.11
C GLY A 221 9.77 6.75 19.66
N LEU A 222 8.87 6.03 18.97
CA LEU A 222 9.15 5.44 17.67
C LEU A 222 8.49 6.26 16.55
N CYS A 223 9.28 6.70 15.57
CA CYS A 223 8.80 7.24 14.30
C CYS A 223 9.25 6.32 13.18
N VAL A 224 8.30 5.72 12.45
CA VAL A 224 8.63 4.78 11.36
C VAL A 224 8.06 5.24 10.03
N PRO A 225 8.86 5.19 8.95
CA PRO A 225 8.37 5.45 7.61
C PRO A 225 7.45 4.32 7.18
N ARG A 226 6.27 4.67 6.67
CA ARG A 226 5.28 3.77 6.12
C ARG A 226 5.07 4.12 4.66
N ILE A 227 5.04 3.09 3.82
CA ILE A 227 4.88 3.20 2.39
C ILE A 227 3.66 2.40 2.01
N PHE A 228 2.71 3.07 1.37
CA PHE A 228 1.52 2.44 0.82
C PHE A 228 1.53 2.62 -0.68
N LEU A 229 1.17 1.59 -1.44
CA LEU A 229 0.79 1.76 -2.83
C LEU A 229 -0.67 2.18 -2.85
N GLN A 230 -0.96 3.33 -3.44
CA GLN A 230 -2.31 3.85 -3.60
C GLN A 230 -2.62 4.02 -5.08
N SER A 231 -3.64 3.32 -5.54
CA SER A 231 -3.93 3.21 -6.96
C SER A 231 -5.42 3.31 -7.24
N LYS A 232 -5.72 3.79 -8.44
CA LYS A 232 -7.06 3.87 -9.01
C LYS A 232 -7.00 3.26 -10.40
N PHE A 233 -7.84 2.26 -10.61
CA PHE A 233 -8.03 1.62 -11.90
C PHE A 233 -9.48 1.80 -12.33
N ARG A 234 -9.73 1.98 -13.63
CA ARG A 234 -11.08 2.19 -14.16
C ARG A 234 -11.37 1.16 -15.24
N LYS A 235 -12.56 0.55 -15.19
CA LYS A 235 -13.04 -0.26 -16.30
C LYS A 235 -13.38 0.69 -17.47
N PRO A 236 -12.82 0.50 -18.68
CA PRO A 236 -13.08 1.35 -19.84
C PRO A 236 -14.58 1.54 -20.10
N LEU A 237 -14.98 2.70 -20.62
CA LEU A 237 -16.39 2.99 -20.96
C LEU A 237 -16.87 2.22 -22.19
N SER A 238 -15.97 1.94 -23.13
CA SER A 238 -16.20 1.10 -24.30
C SER A 238 -15.54 -0.27 -24.10
N LYS A 239 -16.18 -1.34 -24.60
CA LYS A 239 -15.46 -2.61 -24.76
C LYS A 239 -14.37 -2.41 -25.84
N PRO A 240 -13.13 -2.88 -25.61
CA PRO A 240 -12.15 -2.95 -26.68
C PRO A 240 -12.64 -3.86 -27.83
#